data_AF-A0A3A1P5E5-F1
#
_entry.id   AF-A0A3A1P5E5-F1
#
_cell.length_a   1.000
_cell.length_b   1.000
_cell.length_c   1.000
_cell.angle_alpha   90.00
_cell.angle_beta   90.00
_cell.angle_gamma   90.00
#
_symmetry.space_group_name_H-M   'P 1'
#
loop_
_entity.id
_entity.type
_entity.pdbx_description
1 polymer ?
#
loop_
_entity_poly.entity_id
_entity_poly.type
_entity_poly.pdbx_seq_one_letter_code
_entity_poly.pdbx_strand_id
1 'polypeptide(L)' 'MLTDRDCRNATPGPRPVKLLDGHGLHLYITPTGFKSWRLKYRFGGKKKQSRSASGYSPSQLRSGSWP' A
#
# COMPACT_ATOMS: atom_id res chain seq x y z
N MET A 1 0.28 -3.41 21.00
CA MET A 1 1.70 -3.61 20.69
C MET A 1 2.02 -5.05 21.00
N LEU A 2 2.51 -5.80 20.03
CA LEU A 2 2.75 -7.24 20.17
C LEU A 2 4.17 -7.43 20.70
N THR A 3 4.32 -8.20 21.78
CA THR A 3 5.66 -8.46 22.33
C THR A 3 6.29 -9.68 21.66
N ASP A 4 7.63 -9.75 21.66
CA ASP A 4 8.36 -10.93 21.16
C ASP A 4 7.90 -12.22 21.87
N ARG A 5 7.61 -12.13 23.19
CA ARG A 5 7.09 -13.24 23.98
C ARG A 5 5.74 -13.74 23.45
N ASP A 6 4.84 -12.83 23.10
CA ASP A 6 3.54 -13.17 22.53
C ASP A 6 3.70 -13.82 21.15
N CYS A 7 4.63 -13.34 20.33
CA CYS A 7 4.91 -13.91 19.01
C CYS A 7 5.43 -15.37 19.09
N ARG A 8 6.33 -15.63 20.05
CA ARG A 8 6.90 -16.97 20.28
C ARG A 8 5.85 -17.93 20.81
N ASN A 9 5.08 -17.48 21.81
CA ASN A 9 4.05 -18.30 22.46
C ASN A 9 2.77 -18.47 21.63
N ALA A 10 2.60 -17.72 20.54
CA ALA A 10 1.42 -17.84 19.72
C ALA A 10 1.30 -19.23 19.09
N THR A 11 0.21 -19.92 19.42
CA THR A 11 -0.09 -21.27 18.96
C THR A 11 -1.00 -21.26 17.74
N PRO A 12 -0.87 -22.26 16.84
CA PRO A 12 -1.80 -22.46 15.75
C PRO A 12 -3.19 -22.81 16.32
N GLY A 13 -4.24 -22.17 15.82
CA GLY A 13 -5.62 -22.48 16.17
C GLY A 13 -6.33 -23.26 15.04
N PRO A 14 -7.60 -23.67 15.26
CA PRO A 14 -8.41 -24.30 14.20
C PRO A 14 -8.70 -23.35 13.03
N ARG A 15 -8.42 -22.06 13.18
CA ARG A 15 -8.55 -21.02 12.15
C ARG A 15 -7.32 -20.13 12.14
N PRO A 16 -7.02 -19.46 11.01
CA PRO A 16 -5.90 -18.54 10.96
C PRO A 16 -6.04 -17.40 11.97
N VAL A 17 -4.98 -17.14 12.73
CA VAL A 17 -4.94 -16.10 13.76
C VAL A 17 -4.16 -14.90 13.26
N LYS A 18 -4.64 -13.70 13.58
CA LYS A 18 -3.99 -12.43 13.28
C LYS A 18 -3.67 -11.71 14.59
N LEU A 19 -2.40 -11.58 14.93
CA LEU A 19 -1.94 -10.83 16.09
C LEU A 19 -1.47 -9.45 15.62
N LEU A 20 -2.26 -8.41 15.93
CA LEU A 20 -1.96 -7.05 15.51
C LEU A 20 -0.84 -6.46 16.38
N ASP A 21 0.19 -5.94 15.72
CA ASP A 21 1.28 -5.24 16.39
C ASP A 21 1.02 -3.72 16.44
N GLY A 22 0.60 -3.15 15.31
CA GLY A 22 0.28 -1.73 15.16
C GLY A 22 0.52 -1.25 13.72
N HIS A 23 0.04 -0.06 13.36
CA HIS A 23 0.30 0.57 12.04
C HIS A 23 0.01 -0.32 10.81
N GLY A 24 -0.91 -1.29 10.95
CA GLY A 24 -1.25 -2.25 9.90
C GLY A 24 -0.37 -3.50 9.84
N LEU A 25 0.67 -3.61 10.67
CA LEU A 25 1.48 -4.80 10.85
C LEU A 25 0.77 -5.81 11.75
N HIS A 26 0.72 -7.06 11.31
CA HIS A 26 0.23 -8.17 12.11
C HIS A 26 1.00 -9.47 11.80
N LEU A 27 1.14 -10.32 12.81
CA LEU A 27 1.60 -11.69 12.65
C LEU A 27 0.41 -12.57 12.22
N TYR A 28 0.56 -13.25 11.10
CA TYR A 28 -0.40 -14.20 10.55
C TYR A 28 0.06 -15.62 10.83
N ILE A 29 -0.76 -16.37 11.55
CA ILE A 29 -0.49 -17.75 11.95
C ILE A 29 -1.52 -18.64 11.28
N THR A 30 -1.04 -19.55 10.45
CA THR A 30 -1.88 -20.55 9.80
C THR A 30 -2.23 -21.68 10.76
N PRO A 31 -3.34 -22.42 10.53
CA PRO A 31 -3.66 -23.63 11.29
C PRO A 31 -2.57 -24.72 11.19
N THR A 32 -1.79 -24.73 10.10
CA THR A 32 -0.63 -25.63 9.91
C THR A 32 0.60 -25.20 10.71
N GLY A 33 0.54 -24.06 11.39
CA GLY A 33 1.58 -23.55 12.28
C GLY A 33 2.65 -22.69 11.63
N PHE A 34 2.52 -22.41 10.33
CA PHE A 34 3.36 -21.42 9.67
C PHE A 34 3.03 -20.00 10.17
N LYS A 35 4.07 -19.25 10.54
CA LYS A 35 4.01 -17.88 11.05
C LYS A 35 4.61 -16.93 10.01
N SER A 36 3.93 -15.84 9.69
CA SER A 36 4.40 -14.84 8.71
C SER A 36 3.96 -13.43 9.08
N TRP A 37 4.83 -12.44 8.87
CA TRP A 37 4.48 -11.03 9.08
C TRP A 37 3.77 -10.46 7.86
N ARG A 38 2.66 -9.75 8.08
CA ARG A 38 1.89 -9.08 7.03
C ARG A 38 1.69 -7.62 7.38
N LEU A 39 2.11 -6.75 6.47
CA LEU A 39 1.89 -5.31 6.58
C LEU A 39 0.74 -4.91 5.65
N LYS A 40 -0.36 -4.41 6.23
CA LYS A 40 -1.43 -3.79 5.46
C LYS A 40 -1.01 -2.38 5.09
N TYR A 41 -0.40 -2.27 3.93
CA TYR A 41 0.11 -1.02 3.43
C TYR A 41 -0.89 -0.35 2.48
N ARG A 42 -1.19 0.95 2.70
CA ARG A 42 -1.93 1.80 1.75
C ARG A 42 -0.91 2.73 1.09
N PHE A 43 -0.34 2.34 -0.05
CA PHE A 43 0.43 3.29 -0.86
C PHE A 43 -0.55 4.33 -1.41
N GLY A 44 -0.19 5.61 -1.27
CA GLY A 44 -1.03 6.79 -1.53
C GLY A 44 -1.95 6.66 -2.74
N GLY A 45 -3.22 7.05 -2.53
CA GLY A 45 -4.27 7.07 -3.55
C GLY A 45 -3.79 7.79 -4.81
N LYS A 46 -3.33 7.01 -5.79
CA LYS A 46 -2.95 7.52 -7.10
C LYS A 46 -4.21 8.07 -7.78
N LYS A 47 -4.44 9.37 -7.67
CA LYS A 47 -4.82 10.15 -8.85
C LYS A 47 -3.53 10.68 -9.45
N LYS A 48 -2.91 9.88 -10.33
CA LYS A 48 -2.01 10.46 -11.35
C LYS A 48 -2.90 11.23 -12.30
N GLN A 49 -2.97 12.55 -12.11
CA GLN A 49 -3.51 13.45 -13.12
C GLN A 49 -2.47 14.53 -13.41
N SER A 50 -1.29 14.11 -13.88
CA SER A 50 -0.50 14.98 -14.72
C SER A 50 -1.11 14.91 -16.13
N ARG A 51 -2.12 15.75 -16.39
CA ARG A 51 -2.38 16.14 -17.77
C ARG A 51 -1.22 17.02 -18.18
N SER A 52 -0.20 16.44 -18.78
CA SER A 52 0.71 17.20 -19.64
C SER A 52 -0.14 17.62 -20.85
N ALA A 53 -0.78 18.78 -20.75
CA ALA A 53 -1.31 19.48 -21.90
C ALA A 53 -0.10 20.00 -22.69
N SER A 54 0.51 19.12 -23.48
CA SER A 54 1.49 19.52 -24.50
C SER A 54 0.98 18.99 -25.84
N GLY A 55 -0.14 19.55 -26.27
CA GLY A 55 -0.54 19.57 -27.67
C GLY A 55 -0.16 20.92 -28.29
N TYR A 56 1.07 21.38 -28.10
CA TYR A 56 1.59 22.49 -28.88
C TYR A 56 2.11 21.92 -30.21
N SER A 57 1.25 21.94 -31.23
CA SER A 57 1.68 21.79 -32.61
C SER A 57 2.54 23.02 -32.98
N PRO A 58 3.79 22.87 -33.48
CA PRO A 58 4.69 23.99 -33.74
C PRO A 58 4.26 24.94 -34.88
N SER A 59 3.11 24.76 -35.52
CA SER A 59 2.74 25.47 -36.76
C SER A 59 2.02 26.81 -36.59
N GLN A 60 1.80 27.32 -35.37
CA GLN A 60 1.01 28.55 -35.15
C GLN A 60 1.77 29.80 -34.65
N LEU A 61 3.10 29.81 -34.65
CA LEU A 61 3.89 31.01 -34.30
C LEU A 61 4.16 31.94 -35.51
N ARG A 62 3.18 32.15 -36.40
CA ARG A 62 3.28 33.16 -37.47
C ARG A 62 1.96 33.84 -37.78
N SER A 63 1.42 34.57 -36.83
CA SER A 63 0.76 35.86 -37.07
C SER A 63 0.23 36.38 -35.74
N GLY A 64 0.74 37.53 -35.32
CA GLY A 64 0.19 38.24 -34.18
C GLY A 64 -1.20 38.75 -34.54
N SER A 65 -2.23 38.11 -34.01
CA SER A 65 -3.55 38.68 -33.81
C SER A 65 -4.25 37.83 -32.75
N TRP A 66 -4.30 38.37 -31.53
CA TRP A 66 -5.14 37.83 -30.47
C TRP A 66 -6.47 38.60 -30.48
N PRO A 67 -7.62 37.95 -30.21
CA PRO A 67 -8.83 38.66 -29.79
C PRO A 67 -8.67 39.24 -28.38
#